data_AF-A0A090VJQ7-F1
#
_entry.id   AF-A0A090VJQ7-F1
#
_cell.length_a   1.000
_cell.length_b   1.000
_cell.length_c   1.000
_cell.angle_alpha   90.00
_cell.angle_beta   90.00
_cell.angle_gamma   90.00
#
_symmetry.space_group_name_H-M   'P 1'
#
loop_
_entity.id
_entity.type
_entity.pdbx_description
1 polymer ?
#
loop_
_entity_poly.entity_id
_entity_poly.type
_entity_poly.pdbx_seq_one_letter_code
_entity_poly.pdbx_strand_id
1 'polypeptide(L)'
;MPAKEYQITTMVDFGTKVLGTQNATLNQISDFKEDISNSRTFSFLHEIEMLLEHGLIKGGDLNNAIVYVDKALSPETMEKLRIAFKKDNIAVKPNGILDNLTLHHPNEAARHKLLDVLGDLALVGTRIRGKVIANKPGHYINTQFAKKLSKLIKIERRNNVPKIDLNQTPLMDVNQIMDMLPHRQPFLLIDKVFELSDSHVIAQKNVTMNEEFFKGHFPGAPVMPGVLIVEAMAQTGGILVLNTVPDPENYLTFS
;
A
#
# COMPACT_ATOMS: atom_id res chain seq x y z
N MET A 1 7.80 -2.13 14.31
CA MET A 1 9.16 -1.87 14.86
C MET A 1 10.02 -1.24 13.77
N PRO A 2 10.95 -0.34 14.10
CA PRO A 2 11.91 0.18 13.12
C PRO A 2 12.74 -0.96 12.51
N ALA A 3 12.92 -0.94 11.20
CA ALA A 3 13.77 -1.88 10.47
C ALA A 3 14.27 -1.20 9.18
N LYS A 4 15.41 -1.64 8.65
CA LYS A 4 15.96 -1.08 7.40
C LYS A 4 15.11 -1.46 6.19
N GLU A 5 14.51 -2.64 6.22
CA GLU A 5 13.65 -3.19 5.16
C GLU A 5 12.21 -3.36 5.64
N TYR A 6 11.28 -3.50 4.69
CA TYR A 6 9.90 -3.87 5.00
C TYR A 6 9.81 -5.36 5.30
N GLN A 7 9.44 -5.69 6.54
CA GLN A 7 9.37 -7.05 7.04
C GLN A 7 8.00 -7.34 7.64
N ILE A 8 7.47 -8.54 7.40
CA ILE A 8 6.25 -9.01 8.05
C ILE A 8 6.49 -10.41 8.59
N THR A 9 6.18 -10.62 9.87
CA THR A 9 6.13 -11.95 10.47
C THR A 9 4.70 -12.20 10.93
N THR A 10 4.13 -13.33 10.52
CA THR A 10 2.84 -13.80 11.01
C THR A 10 3.02 -15.09 11.80
N MET A 11 2.28 -15.19 12.90
CA MET A 11 2.10 -16.42 13.65
C MET A 11 0.62 -16.75 13.68
N VAL A 12 0.26 -17.95 13.25
CA VAL A 12 -1.11 -18.45 13.23
C VAL A 12 -1.23 -19.62 14.20
N ASP A 13 -2.32 -19.64 14.95
CA ASP A 13 -2.69 -20.76 15.80
C ASP A 13 -4.21 -20.74 15.95
N PHE A 14 -4.83 -21.79 15.41
CA PHE A 14 -6.28 -21.98 15.35
C PHE A 14 -6.78 -22.98 16.39
N GLY A 15 -5.92 -23.44 17.32
CA GLY A 15 -6.32 -24.39 18.37
C GLY A 15 -6.67 -25.79 17.87
N THR A 16 -6.39 -26.10 16.60
CA THR A 16 -6.64 -27.43 16.02
C THR A 16 -5.35 -28.23 15.90
N LYS A 17 -5.43 -29.54 16.17
CA LYS A 17 -4.26 -30.44 16.02
C LYS A 17 -3.81 -30.58 14.58
N VAL A 18 -4.73 -30.40 13.62
CA VAL A 18 -4.46 -30.61 12.19
C VAL A 18 -3.55 -29.53 11.61
N LEU A 19 -3.75 -28.27 12.00
CA LEU A 19 -2.94 -27.16 11.50
C LEU A 19 -1.78 -26.81 12.45
N GLY A 20 -2.02 -26.94 13.76
CA GLY A 20 -1.07 -26.57 14.80
C GLY A 20 -0.73 -25.08 14.79
N THR A 21 0.36 -24.73 15.48
CA THR A 21 0.96 -23.40 15.40
C THR A 21 1.90 -23.34 14.21
N GLN A 22 1.75 -22.32 13.37
CA GLN A 22 2.62 -22.08 12.23
C GLN A 22 3.07 -20.63 12.19
N ASN A 23 4.22 -20.38 11.56
CA ASN A 23 4.75 -19.06 11.31
C ASN A 23 5.14 -18.88 9.84
N ALA A 24 5.05 -17.65 9.37
CA ALA A 24 5.60 -17.23 8.08
C ALA A 24 6.30 -15.88 8.26
N THR A 25 7.35 -15.63 7.48
CA THR A 25 8.06 -14.36 7.50
C THR A 25 8.44 -13.95 6.08
N LEU A 26 8.23 -12.68 5.78
CA LEU A 26 8.72 -11.98 4.60
C LEU A 26 9.80 -11.02 5.07
N ASN A 27 11.04 -11.22 4.62
CA ASN A 27 12.21 -10.41 5.04
C ASN A 27 12.39 -9.15 4.19
N GLN A 28 11.97 -9.20 2.94
CA GLN A 28 12.04 -8.11 1.98
C GLN A 28 10.93 -8.27 0.94
N ILE A 29 10.47 -7.16 0.38
CA ILE A 29 9.33 -7.16 -0.55
C ILE A 29 9.61 -7.89 -1.87
N SER A 30 10.89 -8.01 -2.26
CA SER A 30 11.32 -8.73 -3.46
C SER A 30 11.03 -10.23 -3.40
N ASP A 31 10.98 -10.80 -2.20
CA ASP A 31 10.73 -12.24 -2.01
C ASP A 31 9.24 -12.58 -2.20
N PHE A 32 8.35 -11.57 -2.22
CA PHE A 32 6.90 -11.75 -2.25
C PHE A 32 6.44 -12.70 -3.36
N LYS A 33 6.98 -12.53 -4.56
CA LYS A 33 6.55 -13.28 -5.75
C LYS A 33 6.81 -14.77 -5.57
N GLU A 34 8.02 -15.14 -5.15
CA GLU A 34 8.44 -16.54 -5.06
C GLU A 34 7.91 -17.20 -3.78
N ASP A 35 7.87 -16.47 -2.66
CA ASP A 35 7.56 -17.06 -1.35
C ASP A 35 6.09 -16.96 -0.94
N ILE A 36 5.37 -15.89 -1.28
CA ILE A 36 4.07 -15.59 -0.65
C ILE A 36 2.93 -15.63 -1.65
N SER A 37 3.15 -15.18 -2.88
CA SER A 37 2.08 -14.86 -3.84
C SER A 37 1.17 -16.02 -4.21
N ASN A 38 1.68 -17.26 -4.19
CA ASN A 38 0.96 -18.48 -4.56
C ASN A 38 0.21 -19.15 -3.39
N SER A 39 0.17 -18.52 -2.20
CA SER A 39 -0.44 -19.10 -1.00
C SER A 39 -1.97 -19.00 -1.05
N ARG A 40 -2.64 -20.15 -1.20
CA ARG A 40 -4.10 -20.21 -1.34
C ARG A 40 -4.82 -19.96 -0.02
N THR A 41 -6.06 -19.53 -0.16
CA THR A 41 -6.97 -19.44 0.98
C THR A 41 -7.29 -20.82 1.55
N PHE A 42 -7.76 -20.83 2.79
CA PHE A 42 -8.10 -22.06 3.48
C PHE A 42 -9.34 -21.89 4.34
N SER A 43 -9.99 -23.01 4.63
CA SER A 43 -11.13 -23.08 5.53
C SER A 43 -11.08 -24.37 6.31
N PHE A 44 -11.71 -24.37 7.48
CA PHE A 44 -11.93 -25.59 8.24
C PHE A 44 -13.21 -26.28 7.76
N LEU A 45 -13.23 -27.60 7.91
CA LEU A 45 -14.36 -28.42 7.50
C LEU A 45 -15.67 -27.98 8.17
N HIS A 46 -15.64 -27.67 9.47
CA HIS A 46 -16.84 -27.21 10.19
C HIS A 46 -17.40 -25.89 9.63
N GLU A 47 -16.54 -24.99 9.13
CA GLU A 47 -16.96 -23.72 8.52
C GLU A 47 -17.63 -23.99 7.17
N ILE A 48 -17.06 -24.87 6.35
CA ILE A 48 -17.64 -25.25 5.06
C ILE A 48 -19.01 -25.90 5.25
N GLU A 49 -19.14 -26.82 6.21
CA GLU A 49 -20.43 -27.45 6.51
C GLU A 49 -21.49 -26.43 6.92
N MET A 50 -21.16 -25.54 7.87
CA MET A 50 -22.06 -24.46 8.28
C MET A 50 -22.49 -23.61 7.08
N LEU A 51 -21.57 -23.26 6.20
CA LEU A 51 -21.87 -22.45 5.02
C LEU A 51 -22.71 -23.21 3.98
N LEU A 52 -22.51 -24.52 3.82
CA LEU A 52 -23.32 -25.38 2.95
C LEU A 52 -24.75 -25.52 3.48
N GLU A 53 -24.93 -25.71 4.79
CA GLU A 53 -26.24 -25.79 5.44
C GLU A 53 -27.06 -24.50 5.25
N HIS A 54 -26.40 -23.34 5.25
CA HIS A 54 -27.03 -22.05 5.00
C HIS A 54 -27.09 -21.67 3.50
N GLY A 55 -26.61 -22.53 2.60
CA GLY A 55 -26.61 -22.29 1.17
C GLY A 55 -25.76 -21.10 0.70
N LEU A 56 -24.67 -20.78 1.43
CA LEU A 56 -23.81 -19.61 1.21
C LEU A 56 -22.63 -19.86 0.25
N ILE A 57 -22.37 -21.12 -0.14
CA ILE A 57 -21.31 -21.49 -1.10
C ILE A 57 -21.95 -22.09 -2.36
N LYS A 58 -22.67 -21.26 -3.12
CA LYS A 58 -23.33 -21.66 -4.39
C LYS A 58 -22.56 -21.31 -5.66
N GLY A 59 -21.49 -20.51 -5.54
CA GLY A 59 -20.70 -20.03 -6.68
C GLY A 59 -19.19 -20.05 -6.50
N GLY A 60 -18.68 -20.58 -5.37
CA GLY A 60 -17.23 -20.66 -5.10
C GLY A 60 -16.62 -21.92 -5.70
N ASP A 61 -15.49 -21.79 -6.38
CA ASP A 61 -14.66 -22.94 -6.77
C ASP A 61 -13.84 -23.42 -5.58
N LEU A 62 -14.43 -24.35 -4.81
CA LEU A 62 -13.82 -24.94 -3.62
C LEU A 62 -12.54 -25.74 -3.96
N ASN A 63 -12.27 -26.03 -5.23
CA ASN A 63 -11.04 -26.72 -5.63
C ASN A 63 -9.77 -25.86 -5.46
N ASN A 64 -9.92 -24.55 -5.26
CA ASN A 64 -8.80 -23.62 -5.08
C ASN A 64 -8.53 -23.24 -3.61
N ALA A 65 -9.30 -23.78 -2.66
CA ALA A 65 -9.14 -23.54 -1.23
C ALA A 65 -8.67 -24.79 -0.49
N ILE A 66 -7.73 -24.63 0.43
CA ILE A 66 -7.23 -25.72 1.27
C ILE A 66 -8.29 -26.00 2.34
N VAL A 67 -8.70 -27.27 2.49
CA VAL A 67 -9.69 -27.67 3.49
C VAL A 67 -9.03 -28.47 4.59
N TYR A 68 -8.97 -27.89 5.79
CA TYR A 68 -8.46 -28.58 6.98
C TYR A 68 -9.59 -29.35 7.67
N VAL A 69 -9.40 -30.66 7.84
CA VAL A 69 -10.36 -31.56 8.49
C VAL A 69 -10.07 -31.57 9.99
N ASP A 70 -10.83 -30.79 10.73
CA ASP A 70 -10.67 -30.61 12.18
C ASP A 70 -11.73 -31.35 13.01
N LYS A 71 -12.65 -32.06 12.35
CA LYS A 71 -13.64 -32.96 12.96
C LYS A 71 -13.81 -34.24 12.15
N ALA A 72 -14.45 -35.24 12.77
CA ALA A 72 -14.77 -36.48 12.10
C ALA A 72 -15.80 -36.26 10.98
N LEU A 73 -15.58 -36.90 9.82
CA LEU A 73 -16.48 -36.83 8.68
C LEU A 73 -17.61 -37.85 8.83
N SER A 74 -18.85 -37.38 8.72
CA SER A 74 -20.01 -38.27 8.59
C SER A 74 -20.21 -38.68 7.11
N PRO A 75 -20.85 -39.83 6.83
CA PRO A 75 -21.20 -40.22 5.45
C PRO A 75 -22.07 -39.18 4.74
N GLU A 76 -22.96 -38.52 5.48
CA GLU A 76 -23.81 -37.45 4.94
C GLU A 76 -23.00 -36.21 4.55
N THR A 77 -22.04 -35.80 5.40
CA THR A 77 -21.10 -34.71 5.09
C THR A 77 -20.29 -35.04 3.84
N MET A 78 -19.79 -36.27 3.71
CA MET A 78 -18.99 -36.68 2.57
C MET A 78 -19.75 -36.52 1.25
N GLU A 79 -21.04 -36.88 1.21
CA GLU A 79 -21.86 -36.69 0.00
C GLU A 79 -22.12 -35.21 -0.30
N LYS A 80 -22.39 -34.39 0.72
CA LYS A 80 -22.53 -32.92 0.56
C LYS A 80 -21.26 -32.29 0.00
N LEU A 81 -20.10 -32.69 0.51
CA LEU A 81 -18.80 -32.24 -0.01
C LEU A 81 -18.58 -32.75 -1.44
N ARG A 82 -18.88 -34.01 -1.74
CA ARG A 82 -18.74 -34.59 -3.09
C ARG A 82 -19.46 -33.74 -4.14
N ILE A 83 -20.69 -33.35 -3.83
CA ILE A 83 -21.51 -32.46 -4.67
C ILE A 83 -20.90 -31.06 -4.75
N ALA A 84 -20.48 -30.48 -3.61
CA ALA A 84 -19.93 -29.13 -3.55
C ALA A 84 -18.58 -28.97 -4.29
N PHE A 85 -17.71 -29.98 -4.23
CA PHE A 85 -16.40 -30.00 -4.89
C PHE A 85 -16.47 -30.50 -6.34
N LYS A 86 -17.62 -31.05 -6.77
CA LYS A 86 -17.81 -31.68 -8.10
C LYS A 86 -16.76 -32.77 -8.39
N LYS A 87 -16.48 -33.62 -7.40
CA LYS A 87 -15.54 -34.76 -7.52
C LYS A 87 -16.27 -36.08 -7.35
N ASP A 88 -15.82 -37.14 -8.00
CA ASP A 88 -16.41 -38.48 -7.83
C ASP A 88 -16.01 -39.12 -6.49
N ASN A 89 -14.82 -38.80 -6.01
CA ASN A 89 -14.30 -39.28 -4.72
C ASN A 89 -13.62 -38.13 -3.96
N ILE A 90 -13.75 -38.17 -2.63
CA ILE A 90 -13.10 -37.26 -1.69
C ILE A 90 -12.47 -38.11 -0.60
N ALA A 91 -11.23 -37.82 -0.25
CA ALA A 91 -10.51 -38.48 0.83
C ALA A 91 -9.77 -37.49 1.72
N VAL A 92 -9.51 -37.89 2.96
CA VAL A 92 -8.66 -37.13 3.88
C VAL A 92 -7.24 -37.67 3.79
N LYS A 93 -6.29 -36.80 3.48
CA LYS A 93 -4.86 -37.12 3.48
C LYS A 93 -4.37 -37.33 4.92
N PRO A 94 -3.27 -38.08 5.15
CA PRO A 94 -2.74 -38.32 6.50
C PRO A 94 -2.38 -37.04 7.29
N ASN A 95 -2.14 -35.92 6.59
CA ASN A 95 -1.91 -34.60 7.19
C ASN A 95 -3.22 -33.88 7.58
N GLY A 96 -4.36 -34.53 7.49
CA GLY A 96 -5.69 -34.02 7.84
C GLY A 96 -6.24 -32.97 6.89
N ILE A 97 -5.73 -32.88 5.67
CA ILE A 97 -6.27 -32.02 4.61
C ILE A 97 -7.08 -32.85 3.63
N LEU A 98 -8.14 -32.27 3.07
CA LEU A 98 -8.92 -32.91 2.01
C LEU A 98 -8.05 -33.10 0.74
N ASP A 99 -8.27 -34.17 0.00
CA ASP A 99 -7.47 -34.51 -1.18
C ASP A 99 -7.77 -33.65 -2.42
N ASN A 100 -8.50 -32.53 -2.24
CA ASN A 100 -8.88 -31.65 -3.32
C ASN A 100 -7.66 -30.99 -3.98
N LEU A 101 -6.57 -30.80 -3.24
CA LEU A 101 -5.34 -30.15 -3.70
C LEU A 101 -4.08 -30.61 -2.96
N THR A 102 -2.91 -30.22 -3.47
CA THR A 102 -1.61 -30.44 -2.82
C THR A 102 -1.04 -29.09 -2.39
N LEU A 103 -0.52 -29.02 -1.16
CA LEU A 103 0.10 -27.81 -0.64
C LEU A 103 1.32 -27.40 -1.46
N HIS A 104 1.48 -26.11 -1.73
CA HIS A 104 2.70 -25.54 -2.30
C HIS A 104 3.80 -25.46 -1.23
N HIS A 105 3.40 -25.18 0.02
CA HIS A 105 4.31 -25.08 1.15
C HIS A 105 3.73 -25.77 2.39
N PRO A 106 4.56 -26.38 3.26
CA PRO A 106 4.07 -26.99 4.50
C PRO A 106 3.34 -26.01 5.43
N ASN A 107 3.71 -24.72 5.41
CA ASN A 107 3.12 -23.65 6.21
C ASN A 107 2.23 -22.68 5.38
N GLU A 108 1.58 -23.17 4.33
CA GLU A 108 0.81 -22.34 3.38
C GLU A 108 -0.29 -21.51 4.07
N ALA A 109 -0.92 -22.02 5.13
CA ALA A 109 -1.91 -21.25 5.90
C ALA A 109 -1.31 -20.01 6.58
N ALA A 110 -0.11 -20.12 7.16
CA ALA A 110 0.60 -18.98 7.75
C ALA A 110 1.02 -17.97 6.68
N ARG A 111 1.48 -18.46 5.51
CA ARG A 111 1.85 -17.61 4.35
C ARG A 111 0.63 -16.89 3.77
N HIS A 112 -0.52 -17.54 3.69
CA HIS A 112 -1.77 -16.90 3.28
C HIS A 112 -2.20 -15.82 4.27
N LYS A 113 -2.11 -16.07 5.59
CA LYS A 113 -2.37 -15.01 6.58
C LYS A 113 -1.35 -13.87 6.53
N LEU A 114 -0.11 -14.13 6.11
CA LEU A 114 0.86 -13.08 5.80
C LEU A 114 0.41 -12.26 4.59
N LEU A 115 -0.06 -12.92 3.53
CA LEU A 115 -0.63 -12.27 2.35
C LEU A 115 -1.82 -11.37 2.72
N ASP A 116 -2.72 -11.84 3.56
CA ASP A 116 -3.84 -11.04 4.09
C ASP A 116 -3.35 -9.79 4.82
N VAL A 117 -2.40 -9.95 5.75
CA VAL A 117 -1.80 -8.83 6.50
C VAL A 117 -1.13 -7.84 5.55
N LEU A 118 -0.38 -8.32 4.55
CA LEU A 118 0.26 -7.49 3.54
C LEU A 118 -0.77 -6.66 2.77
N GLY A 119 -1.85 -7.29 2.31
CA GLY A 119 -2.94 -6.64 1.59
C GLY A 119 -3.67 -5.60 2.43
N ASP A 120 -4.03 -5.93 3.66
CA ASP A 120 -4.70 -5.02 4.58
C ASP A 120 -3.82 -3.80 4.93
N LEU A 121 -2.51 -4.00 5.11
CA LEU A 121 -1.56 -2.92 5.37
C LEU A 121 -1.31 -2.02 4.16
N ALA A 122 -1.57 -2.50 2.94
CA ALA A 122 -1.50 -1.64 1.75
C ALA A 122 -2.50 -0.48 1.83
N LEU A 123 -3.60 -0.63 2.57
CA LEU A 123 -4.59 0.42 2.83
C LEU A 123 -4.04 1.64 3.58
N VAL A 124 -2.84 1.54 4.17
CA VAL A 124 -2.16 2.69 4.79
C VAL A 124 -1.90 3.80 3.79
N GLY A 125 -1.72 3.46 2.50
CA GLY A 125 -1.55 4.42 1.39
C GLY A 125 -0.13 4.98 1.26
N THR A 126 0.84 4.38 1.95
CA THR A 126 2.26 4.73 1.87
C THR A 126 3.10 3.51 2.17
N ARG A 127 4.30 3.44 1.56
CA ARG A 127 5.25 2.37 1.84
C ARG A 127 5.72 2.47 3.30
N ILE A 128 5.73 1.31 3.97
CA ILE A 128 6.17 1.19 5.35
C ILE A 128 7.62 0.70 5.33
N ARG A 129 8.52 1.41 5.98
CA ARG A 129 9.89 0.95 6.24
C ARG A 129 9.98 0.49 7.69
N GLY A 130 9.87 -0.81 7.92
CA GLY A 130 9.81 -1.37 9.26
C GLY A 130 9.35 -2.82 9.30
N LYS A 131 9.41 -3.41 10.49
CA LYS A 131 8.95 -4.77 10.78
C LYS A 131 7.58 -4.77 11.44
N VAL A 132 6.65 -5.53 10.87
CA VAL A 132 5.33 -5.83 11.45
C VAL A 132 5.32 -7.27 11.96
N ILE A 133 4.81 -7.46 13.17
CA ILE A 133 4.62 -8.78 13.77
C ILE A 133 3.13 -8.92 14.06
N ALA A 134 2.49 -9.93 13.48
CA ALA A 134 1.06 -10.17 13.64
C ALA A 134 0.84 -11.57 14.21
N ASN A 135 0.33 -11.62 15.44
CA ASN A 135 0.02 -12.86 16.15
C ASN A 135 -1.49 -13.09 16.07
N LYS A 136 -1.90 -14.23 15.49
CA LYS A 136 -3.30 -14.57 15.20
C LYS A 136 -4.00 -13.44 14.41
N PRO A 137 -3.46 -13.03 13.24
CA PRO A 137 -3.99 -11.90 12.48
C PRO A 137 -5.39 -12.18 11.90
N GLY A 138 -6.12 -11.10 11.63
CA GLY A 138 -7.41 -11.15 10.93
C GLY A 138 -7.77 -9.78 10.33
N HIS A 139 -8.61 -9.77 9.29
CA HIS A 139 -8.88 -8.56 8.50
C HIS A 139 -9.35 -7.37 9.33
N TYR A 140 -10.22 -7.61 10.31
CA TYR A 140 -10.70 -6.54 11.19
C TYR A 140 -9.56 -5.85 11.94
N ILE A 141 -8.73 -6.61 12.67
CA ILE A 141 -7.65 -6.05 13.48
C ILE A 141 -6.55 -5.42 12.59
N ASN A 142 -6.23 -6.05 11.46
CA ASN A 142 -5.29 -5.53 10.48
C ASN A 142 -5.75 -4.18 9.94
N THR A 143 -7.02 -4.08 9.55
CA THR A 143 -7.63 -2.85 9.04
C THR A 143 -7.65 -1.75 10.10
N GLN A 144 -7.99 -2.08 11.35
CA GLN A 144 -7.95 -1.11 12.45
C GLN A 144 -6.53 -0.58 12.68
N PHE A 145 -5.54 -1.47 12.64
CA PHE A 145 -4.13 -1.09 12.73
C PHE A 145 -3.72 -0.19 11.55
N ALA A 146 -4.05 -0.56 10.32
CA ALA A 146 -3.77 0.22 9.11
C ALA A 146 -4.39 1.63 9.18
N LYS A 147 -5.66 1.74 9.61
CA LYS A 147 -6.35 3.03 9.80
C LYS A 147 -5.65 3.90 10.84
N LYS A 148 -5.28 3.33 11.99
CA LYS A 148 -4.54 4.05 13.05
C LYS A 148 -3.19 4.55 12.55
N LEU A 149 -2.45 3.69 11.86
CA LEU A 149 -1.15 4.03 11.28
C LEU A 149 -1.29 5.15 10.23
N SER A 150 -2.25 5.04 9.30
CA SER A 150 -2.53 6.07 8.29
C SER A 150 -2.87 7.42 8.92
N LYS A 151 -3.69 7.43 9.98
CA LYS A 151 -4.03 8.65 10.72
C LYS A 151 -2.80 9.31 11.34
N LEU A 152 -1.93 8.54 12.00
CA LEU A 152 -0.69 9.07 12.59
C LEU A 152 0.23 9.64 11.50
N ILE A 153 0.42 8.92 10.39
CA ILE A 153 1.24 9.40 9.27
C ILE A 153 0.70 10.72 8.71
N LYS A 154 -0.62 10.84 8.55
CA LYS A 154 -1.25 12.09 8.07
C LYS A 154 -1.02 13.26 9.03
N ILE A 155 -1.06 13.02 10.34
CA ILE A 155 -0.79 14.05 11.37
C ILE A 155 0.67 14.48 11.31
N GLU A 156 1.60 13.52 11.34
CA GLU A 156 3.04 13.81 11.27
C GLU A 156 3.41 14.54 9.98
N ARG A 157 2.85 14.15 8.82
CA ARG A 157 3.08 14.87 7.56
C ARG A 157 2.63 16.33 7.60
N ARG A 158 1.52 16.64 8.29
CA ARG A 158 1.06 18.02 8.47
C ARG A 158 1.98 18.82 9.38
N ASN A 159 2.65 18.16 10.32
CA ASN A 159 3.63 18.80 11.21
C ASN A 159 4.98 19.05 10.52
N ASN A 160 5.23 18.39 9.39
CA ASN A 160 6.47 18.50 8.63
C ASN A 160 6.45 19.63 7.59
N VAL A 161 5.68 20.70 7.84
CA VAL A 161 5.77 21.94 7.05
C VAL A 161 7.13 22.58 7.37
N PRO A 162 7.95 22.92 6.36
CA PRO A 162 9.22 23.57 6.61
C PRO A 162 9.03 24.87 7.39
N LYS A 163 9.81 25.04 8.46
CA LYS A 163 9.84 26.30 9.21
C LYS A 163 10.82 27.24 8.52
N ILE A 164 10.30 28.09 7.63
CA ILE A 164 11.07 29.12 6.94
C ILE A 164 10.58 30.49 7.37
N ASP A 165 11.51 31.41 7.62
CA ASP A 165 11.20 32.83 7.72
C ASP A 165 11.02 33.40 6.31
N LEU A 166 9.78 33.69 5.91
CA LEU A 166 9.49 34.23 4.58
C LEU A 166 10.01 35.67 4.38
N ASN A 167 10.45 36.33 5.45
CA ASN A 167 11.02 37.68 5.39
C ASN A 167 12.55 37.68 5.23
N GLN A 168 13.19 36.50 5.33
CA GLN A 168 14.63 36.40 5.10
C GLN A 168 14.96 36.72 3.64
N THR A 169 16.21 37.11 3.38
CA THR A 169 16.71 37.24 2.01
C THR A 169 16.65 35.86 1.32
N PRO A 170 15.99 35.75 0.15
CA PRO A 170 15.90 34.47 -0.54
C PRO A 170 17.28 34.04 -1.06
N LEU A 171 17.48 32.73 -1.19
CA LEU A 171 18.66 32.15 -1.84
C LEU A 171 18.69 32.50 -3.34
N MET A 172 17.52 32.46 -3.99
CA MET A 172 17.36 32.90 -5.37
C MET A 172 16.15 33.83 -5.48
N ASP A 173 16.35 34.97 -6.14
CA ASP A 173 15.27 35.84 -6.58
C ASP A 173 14.75 35.45 -7.98
N VAL A 174 13.71 36.14 -8.45
CA VAL A 174 13.07 35.85 -9.74
C VAL A 174 14.02 35.98 -10.93
N ASN A 175 15.03 36.85 -10.88
CA ASN A 175 15.98 37.02 -11.98
C ASN A 175 16.91 35.80 -12.06
N GLN A 176 17.44 35.37 -10.91
CA GLN A 176 18.26 34.17 -10.82
C GLN A 176 17.47 32.91 -11.22
N ILE A 177 16.18 32.86 -10.90
CA ILE A 177 15.29 31.78 -11.34
C ILE A 177 15.11 31.83 -12.87
N MET A 178 14.97 33.01 -13.48
CA MET A 178 14.87 33.16 -14.94
C MET A 178 16.15 32.78 -15.68
N ASP A 179 17.32 32.97 -15.05
CA ASP A 179 18.60 32.53 -15.62
C ASP A 179 18.70 31.00 -15.62
N MET A 180 18.12 30.34 -14.62
CA MET A 180 18.15 28.88 -14.46
C MET A 180 17.05 28.17 -15.24
N LEU A 181 15.82 28.69 -15.24
CA LEU A 181 14.67 28.10 -15.92
C LEU A 181 14.39 28.83 -17.23
N PRO A 182 13.97 28.12 -18.30
CA PRO A 182 13.56 28.76 -19.55
C PRO A 182 12.22 29.50 -19.44
N HIS A 183 11.48 29.31 -18.34
CA HIS A 183 10.15 29.89 -18.12
C HIS A 183 10.20 31.42 -17.99
N ARG A 184 9.20 32.09 -18.57
CA ARG A 184 9.03 33.56 -18.50
C ARG A 184 7.59 33.92 -18.18
N GLN A 185 7.37 35.15 -17.72
CA GLN A 185 6.03 35.68 -17.51
C GLN A 185 5.20 35.57 -18.80
N PRO A 186 3.91 35.20 -18.72
CA PRO A 186 3.11 34.98 -17.50
C PRO A 186 3.17 33.56 -16.93
N PHE A 187 4.03 32.67 -17.44
CA PHE A 187 4.05 31.24 -17.08
C PHE A 187 5.22 30.84 -16.16
N LEU A 188 6.08 31.80 -15.77
CA LEU A 188 6.99 31.62 -14.65
C LEU A 188 6.21 31.85 -13.35
N LEU A 189 6.05 30.79 -12.56
CA LEU A 189 5.23 30.82 -11.37
C LEU A 189 6.06 31.02 -10.10
N ILE A 190 7.31 30.56 -10.04
CA ILE A 190 8.12 30.68 -8.84
C ILE A 190 8.73 32.08 -8.72
N ASP A 191 8.53 32.72 -7.56
CA ASP A 191 9.03 34.08 -7.28
C ASP A 191 10.37 34.08 -6.53
N LYS A 192 10.56 33.10 -5.62
CA LYS A 192 11.73 33.02 -4.73
C LYS A 192 12.07 31.56 -4.39
N VAL A 193 13.34 31.28 -4.18
CA VAL A 193 13.84 30.04 -3.54
C VAL A 193 14.48 30.40 -2.20
N PHE A 194 14.14 29.67 -1.14
CA PHE A 194 14.69 29.88 0.21
C PHE A 194 15.70 28.82 0.62
N GLU A 195 15.50 27.58 0.16
CA GLU A 195 16.42 26.46 0.40
C GLU A 195 16.62 25.67 -0.89
N LEU A 196 17.85 25.23 -1.13
CA LEU A 196 18.21 24.35 -2.23
C LEU A 196 19.36 23.45 -1.79
N SER A 197 19.19 22.15 -1.93
CA SER A 197 20.20 21.12 -1.70
C SER A 197 20.18 20.10 -2.84
N ASP A 198 21.00 19.05 -2.74
CA ASP A 198 21.00 17.95 -3.71
C ASP A 198 19.71 17.10 -3.67
N SER A 199 18.89 17.24 -2.63
CA SER A 199 17.74 16.34 -2.39
C SER A 199 16.44 17.07 -2.06
N HIS A 200 16.48 18.38 -1.80
CA HIS A 200 15.29 19.17 -1.49
C HIS A 200 15.43 20.61 -1.97
N VAL A 201 14.28 21.23 -2.21
CA VAL A 201 14.16 22.64 -2.56
C VAL A 201 12.93 23.19 -1.88
N ILE A 202 12.98 24.44 -1.46
CA ILE A 202 11.81 25.16 -0.95
C ILE A 202 11.70 26.50 -1.65
N ALA A 203 10.59 26.68 -2.34
CA ALA A 203 10.32 27.83 -3.17
C ALA A 203 8.93 28.43 -2.87
N GLN A 204 8.72 29.67 -3.28
CA GLN A 204 7.51 30.43 -3.04
C GLN A 204 6.87 30.87 -4.36
N LYS A 205 5.56 30.62 -4.47
CA LYS A 205 4.62 31.30 -5.37
C LYS A 205 3.73 32.20 -4.53
N ASN A 206 3.76 33.50 -4.78
CA ASN A 206 2.81 34.44 -4.25
C ASN A 206 1.51 34.32 -5.04
N VAL A 207 0.39 34.22 -4.32
CA VAL A 207 -0.94 34.14 -4.92
C VAL A 207 -1.72 35.35 -4.44
N THR A 208 -2.15 36.20 -5.38
CA THR A 208 -2.89 37.44 -5.08
C THR A 208 -4.12 37.54 -5.96
N MET A 209 -5.10 38.36 -5.58
CA MET A 209 -6.33 38.54 -6.38
C MET A 209 -6.08 39.14 -7.78
N ASN A 210 -4.87 39.67 -8.05
CA ASN A 210 -4.49 40.22 -9.35
C ASN A 210 -4.17 39.15 -10.41
N GLU A 211 -4.13 37.86 -10.04
CA GLU A 211 -3.86 36.78 -10.97
C GLU A 211 -5.01 36.59 -11.99
N GLU A 212 -4.68 36.50 -13.28
CA GLU A 212 -5.65 36.46 -14.38
C GLU A 212 -6.64 35.28 -14.26
N PHE A 213 -6.18 34.13 -13.77
CA PHE A 213 -7.02 32.94 -13.64
C PHE A 213 -8.17 33.12 -12.62
N PHE A 214 -8.07 34.03 -11.66
CA PHE A 214 -9.17 34.29 -10.73
C PHE A 214 -10.36 35.00 -11.37
N LYS A 215 -10.18 35.64 -12.53
CA LYS A 215 -11.29 36.26 -13.28
C LYS A 215 -12.24 35.24 -13.89
N GLY A 216 -11.74 34.05 -14.26
CA GLY A 216 -12.48 33.08 -15.07
C GLY A 216 -12.56 31.65 -14.53
N HIS A 217 -11.65 31.23 -13.65
CA HIS A 217 -11.62 29.83 -13.18
C HIS A 217 -12.86 29.48 -12.33
N PHE A 218 -13.30 30.40 -11.44
CA PHE A 218 -14.59 30.35 -10.75
C PHE A 218 -15.04 31.76 -10.30
N PRO A 219 -15.93 32.44 -11.04
CA PRO A 219 -16.39 33.79 -10.66
C PRO A 219 -17.02 33.82 -9.25
N GLY A 220 -16.55 34.73 -8.40
CA GLY A 220 -17.01 34.86 -7.00
C GLY A 220 -16.40 33.87 -6.00
N ALA A 221 -15.59 32.91 -6.46
CA ALA A 221 -14.88 31.95 -5.63
C ALA A 221 -13.41 31.84 -6.08
N PRO A 222 -12.50 32.70 -5.59
CA PRO A 222 -11.12 32.72 -6.05
C PRO A 222 -10.40 31.43 -5.65
N VAL A 223 -10.28 30.50 -6.61
CA VAL A 223 -9.57 29.23 -6.46
C VAL A 223 -8.50 29.14 -7.55
N MET A 224 -7.25 28.89 -7.16
CA MET A 224 -6.17 28.68 -8.12
C MET A 224 -6.37 27.34 -8.84
N PRO A 225 -6.27 27.26 -10.18
CA PRO A 225 -6.33 26.01 -10.90
C PRO A 225 -5.32 24.97 -10.39
N GLY A 226 -5.79 23.75 -10.14
CA GLY A 226 -4.92 22.66 -9.66
C GLY A 226 -3.76 22.39 -10.61
N VAL A 227 -3.96 22.54 -11.91
CA VAL A 227 -2.91 22.41 -12.93
C VAL A 227 -1.79 23.44 -12.75
N LEU A 228 -2.10 24.67 -12.33
CA LEU A 228 -1.08 25.69 -12.09
C LEU A 228 -0.31 25.44 -10.78
N ILE A 229 -0.96 24.82 -9.78
CA ILE A 229 -0.28 24.39 -8.55
C ILE A 229 0.73 23.29 -8.89
N VAL A 230 0.32 22.30 -9.69
CA VAL A 230 1.21 21.22 -10.15
C VAL A 230 2.34 21.78 -11.02
N GLU A 231 2.07 22.73 -11.90
CA GLU A 231 3.09 23.40 -12.71
C GLU A 231 4.10 24.17 -11.85
N ALA A 232 3.67 24.92 -10.83
CA ALA A 232 4.58 25.58 -9.90
C ALA A 232 5.46 24.57 -9.15
N MET A 233 4.89 23.42 -8.76
CA MET A 233 5.66 22.31 -8.17
C MET A 233 6.66 21.72 -9.18
N ALA A 234 6.30 21.61 -10.45
CA ALA A 234 7.17 21.12 -11.51
C ALA A 234 8.36 22.07 -11.74
N GLN A 235 8.13 23.38 -11.83
CA GLN A 235 9.19 24.39 -11.92
C GLN A 235 10.13 24.36 -10.72
N THR A 236 9.57 24.21 -9.51
CA THR A 236 10.35 24.02 -8.28
C THR A 236 11.22 22.77 -8.36
N GLY A 237 10.67 21.64 -8.84
CA GLY A 237 11.43 20.42 -9.10
C GLY A 237 12.51 20.59 -10.19
N GLY A 238 12.23 21.38 -11.22
CA GLY A 238 13.19 21.76 -12.25
C GLY A 238 14.42 22.45 -11.66
N ILE A 239 14.23 23.41 -10.74
CA ILE A 239 15.33 24.06 -10.01
C ILE A 239 16.17 23.01 -9.24
N LEU A 240 15.52 22.07 -8.56
CA LEU A 240 16.24 21.02 -7.82
C LEU A 240 17.11 20.16 -8.75
N VAL A 241 16.55 19.70 -9.87
CA VAL A 241 17.26 18.84 -10.82
C VAL A 241 18.40 19.60 -11.51
N LEU A 242 18.14 20.82 -11.98
CA LEU A 242 19.13 21.65 -12.67
C LEU A 242 20.29 22.04 -11.76
N ASN A 243 20.08 22.16 -10.43
CA ASN A 243 21.16 22.38 -9.48
C ASN A 243 22.21 21.25 -9.46
N THR A 244 21.88 20.07 -9.99
CA THR A 244 22.76 18.89 -9.98
C THR A 244 23.52 18.66 -11.30
N VAL A 245 23.28 19.47 -12.33
CA VAL A 245 23.92 19.33 -13.65
C VAL A 245 24.88 20.49 -13.95
N PRO A 246 25.95 20.27 -14.71
CA PRO A 246 26.78 21.36 -15.22
C PRO A 246 26.01 22.19 -16.26
N ASP A 247 26.16 23.51 -16.22
CA ASP A 247 25.56 24.48 -17.15
C ASP A 247 24.02 24.36 -17.27
N PRO A 248 23.27 24.53 -16.16
CA PRO A 248 21.83 24.30 -16.08
C PRO A 248 21.00 25.08 -17.11
N GLU A 249 21.44 26.27 -17.49
CA GLU A 249 20.81 27.14 -18.48
C GLU A 249 20.69 26.51 -19.89
N ASN A 250 21.48 25.47 -20.17
CA ASN A 250 21.45 24.77 -21.46
C ASN A 250 20.42 23.63 -21.52
N TYR A 251 19.71 23.35 -20.43
CA TYR A 251 18.73 22.27 -20.35
C TYR A 251 17.31 22.82 -20.48
N LEU A 252 16.50 22.16 -21.31
CA LEU A 252 15.08 22.44 -21.41
C LEU A 252 14.30 21.58 -20.42
N THR A 253 13.77 22.22 -19.38
CA THR A 253 12.84 21.59 -18.44
C THR A 253 11.42 21.68 -18.98
N PHE A 254 11.00 20.67 -19.74
CA PHE A 254 9.60 20.52 -20.16
C PHE A 254 8.77 19.88 -19.03
N SER A 255 7.65 20.49 -18.66
CA SER A 255 6.64 19.95 -17.73
C SER A 255 5.25 19.88 -18.38
#